data_AF-A0A8S0FU53-F1
#
_entry.id   AF-A0A8S0FU53-F1
#
_cell.length_a   1.000
_cell.length_b   1.000
_cell.length_c   1.000
_cell.angle_alpha   90.00
_cell.angle_beta   90.00
_cell.angle_gamma   90.00
#
_symmetry.space_group_name_H-M   'P 1'
#
loop_
_entity.id
_entity.type
_entity.pdbx_description
1 polymer ?
#
loop_
_entity_poly.entity_id
_entity_poly.type
_entity_poly.pdbx_seq_one_letter_code
_entity_poly.pdbx_strand_id
1 'polypeptide(L)'
;MSKLLDRFRYFKQKGEIFADGHGQVMHSNRDWEDSYRQRWQFDKIVRSTHGVNCTGSCSWKIYVKNGLVTWEIQQTDYPRTRPDLPNHEPRGCPRGASYSWYLYSANRLKYPLIRKRLIELWREALKQHSDPVLAWASIMNDPQKCLSYKQVRGRGGFIRSNWQELPESADCRR
;
A
#
# COMPACT_ATOMS: atom_id res chain seq x y z
N MET A 1 -0.83 38.87 -5.02
CA MET A 1 0.10 39.94 -4.60
C MET A 1 1.48 39.66 -5.17
N SER A 2 2.27 40.69 -5.49
CA SER A 2 3.62 40.53 -6.03
C SER A 2 4.64 40.43 -4.90
N LYS A 3 5.26 39.25 -4.75
CA LYS A 3 6.34 39.01 -3.76
C LYS A 3 7.51 39.99 -3.91
N LEU A 4 7.74 40.49 -5.13
CA LEU A 4 8.78 41.47 -5.41
C LEU A 4 8.43 42.84 -4.83
N LEU A 5 7.20 43.31 -5.02
CA LEU A 5 6.74 44.61 -4.53
C LEU A 5 6.58 44.62 -3.00
N ASP A 6 6.21 43.48 -2.40
CA ASP A 6 6.08 43.36 -0.94
C ASP A 6 7.41 43.62 -0.21
N ARG A 7 8.56 43.41 -0.88
CA ARG A 7 9.88 43.72 -0.29
C ARG A 7 10.06 45.20 0.04
N PHE A 8 9.38 46.10 -0.69
CA PHE A 8 9.43 47.54 -0.42
C PHE A 8 8.67 47.93 0.86
N ARG A 9 7.88 47.01 1.46
CA ARG A 9 7.20 47.22 2.74
C ARG A 9 8.06 46.83 3.95
N TYR A 10 9.36 46.63 3.78
CA TYR A 10 10.26 46.06 4.80
C TYR A 10 10.09 46.68 6.20
N PHE A 11 10.21 48.01 6.31
CA PHE A 11 10.07 48.68 7.61
C PHE A 11 8.63 48.71 8.13
N LYS A 12 7.62 48.71 7.25
CA LYS A 12 6.19 48.68 7.60
C LYS A 12 5.75 47.33 8.18
N GLN A 13 6.51 46.26 7.93
CA GLN A 13 6.22 44.91 8.43
C GLN A 13 6.83 44.63 9.81
N LYS A 14 7.73 45.49 10.33
CA LYS A 14 8.30 45.36 11.68
C LYS A 14 7.27 45.78 12.73
N GLY A 15 6.93 44.87 13.64
CA GLY A 15 6.08 45.13 14.80
C GLY A 15 6.89 45.51 16.03
N GLU A 16 6.42 45.09 17.20
CA GLU A 16 7.10 45.33 18.48
C GLU A 16 8.41 44.54 18.63
N ILE A 17 9.34 45.15 19.35
CA ILE A 17 10.56 44.50 19.85
C ILE A 17 10.22 43.87 21.20
N PHE A 18 10.77 42.69 21.49
CA PHE A 18 10.57 42.02 22.77
C PHE A 18 11.90 41.49 23.33
N ALA A 19 11.91 41.16 24.63
CA ALA A 19 13.08 40.66 25.35
C ALA A 19 14.30 41.59 25.21
N ASP A 20 14.17 42.85 25.64
CA ASP A 20 15.25 43.86 25.70
C ASP A 20 16.04 44.01 24.38
N GLY A 21 15.36 43.93 23.23
CA GLY A 21 16.00 44.05 21.93
C GLY A 21 16.38 42.72 21.27
N HIS A 22 16.23 41.59 21.95
CA HIS A 22 16.60 40.28 21.41
C HIS A 22 15.65 39.79 20.30
N GLY A 23 14.36 40.08 20.43
CA GLY A 23 13.31 39.59 19.55
C GLY A 23 12.60 40.70 18.77
N GLN A 24 12.12 40.35 17.57
CA GLN A 24 11.31 41.24 16.73
C GLN A 24 10.08 40.49 16.23
N VAL A 25 8.89 41.03 16.49
CA VAL A 25 7.65 40.54 15.87
C VAL A 25 7.61 41.03 14.42
N MET A 26 7.22 40.15 13.49
CA MET A 26 7.10 40.48 12.06
C MET A 26 5.67 40.20 11.58
N HIS A 27 5.07 41.18 10.91
CA HIS A 27 3.75 41.06 10.27
C HIS A 27 3.91 40.84 8.76
N SER A 28 4.66 39.80 8.40
CA SER A 28 4.88 39.40 7.02
C SER A 28 3.85 38.37 6.55
N ASN A 29 3.71 38.23 5.24
CA ASN A 29 2.86 37.22 4.63
C ASN A 29 3.39 35.80 4.95
N ARG A 30 2.47 34.86 5.26
CA ARG A 30 2.77 33.46 5.59
C ARG A 30 2.00 32.46 4.71
N ASP A 31 1.54 32.88 3.53
CA ASP A 31 0.71 32.06 2.64
C ASP A 31 1.44 30.79 2.16
N TRP A 32 2.78 30.79 2.17
CA TRP A 32 3.58 29.61 1.82
C TRP A 32 3.29 28.39 2.72
N GLU A 33 2.78 28.61 3.94
CA GLU A 33 2.39 27.56 4.87
C GLU A 33 1.24 26.70 4.37
N ASP A 34 0.44 27.21 3.43
CA ASP A 34 -0.66 26.47 2.81
C ASP A 34 -0.16 25.22 2.09
N SER A 35 1.10 25.17 1.67
CA SER A 35 1.71 23.96 1.09
C SER A 35 1.61 22.77 2.04
N TYR A 36 1.98 22.95 3.32
CA TYR A 36 1.88 21.88 4.32
C TYR A 36 0.42 21.60 4.71
N ARG A 37 -0.43 22.64 4.79
CA ARG A 37 -1.87 22.46 5.06
C ARG A 37 -2.55 21.62 3.97
N GLN A 38 -2.28 21.93 2.71
CA GLN A 38 -2.81 21.21 1.55
C GLN A 38 -2.24 19.79 1.43
N ARG A 39 -1.00 19.56 1.88
CA ARG A 39 -0.45 18.20 1.99
C ARG A 39 -1.21 17.36 3.01
N TRP A 40 -1.52 17.93 4.17
CA TRP A 40 -2.22 17.24 5.25
C TRP A 40 -3.69 16.96 4.96
N GLN A 41 -4.37 17.87 4.25
CA GLN A 41 -5.75 17.67 3.80
C GLN A 41 -5.91 16.38 2.99
N PHE A 42 -7.05 15.72 3.11
CA PHE A 42 -7.36 14.43 2.50
C PHE A 42 -8.82 14.40 2.05
N ASP A 43 -9.17 13.45 1.19
CA ASP A 43 -10.51 13.32 0.61
C ASP A 43 -11.45 12.62 1.60
N LYS A 44 -10.97 11.53 2.22
CA LYS A 44 -11.72 10.74 3.21
C LYS A 44 -10.81 9.90 4.09
N ILE A 45 -11.37 9.46 5.21
CA ILE A 45 -10.78 8.44 6.09
C ILE A 45 -11.64 7.18 6.02
N VAL A 46 -11.00 6.01 5.90
CA VAL A 46 -11.65 4.70 5.94
C VAL A 46 -11.12 3.91 7.14
N ARG A 47 -12.00 3.24 7.90
CA ARG A 47 -11.57 2.33 8.98
C ARG A 47 -11.11 1.00 8.38
N SER A 48 -9.92 0.55 8.76
CA SER A 48 -9.41 -0.79 8.43
C SER A 48 -8.52 -1.35 9.54
N THR A 49 -7.95 -2.54 9.33
CA THR A 49 -6.97 -3.19 10.20
C THR A 49 -5.95 -3.98 9.36
N HIS A 50 -4.91 -4.52 9.99
CA HIS A 50 -3.87 -5.32 9.33
C HIS A 50 -4.10 -6.81 9.58
N GLY A 51 -4.44 -7.56 8.52
CA GLY A 51 -4.61 -9.02 8.54
C GLY A 51 -3.30 -9.79 8.61
N VAL A 52 -2.47 -9.50 9.61
CA VAL A 52 -1.16 -10.13 9.84
C VAL A 52 -1.13 -10.76 11.22
N ASN A 53 -0.45 -11.90 11.38
CA ASN A 53 -0.37 -12.62 12.64
C ASN A 53 0.56 -11.92 13.65
N CYS A 54 0.08 -10.84 14.26
CA CYS A 54 0.87 -9.99 15.17
C CYS A 54 0.22 -9.76 16.54
N THR A 55 -0.92 -10.40 16.81
CA THR A 55 -1.81 -10.20 18.00
C THR A 55 -2.35 -8.79 18.22
N GLY A 56 -1.91 -7.81 17.42
CA GLY A 56 -2.23 -6.40 17.60
C GLY A 56 -3.71 -6.07 17.41
N SER A 57 -4.34 -6.55 16.34
CA SER A 57 -5.75 -6.22 16.01
C SER A 57 -6.05 -4.70 16.09
N CYS A 58 -5.08 -3.87 15.69
CA CYS A 58 -5.18 -2.42 15.81
C CYS A 58 -6.08 -1.88 14.69
N SER A 59 -7.05 -1.03 15.03
CA SER A 59 -7.86 -0.28 14.08
C SER A 59 -7.12 0.98 13.62
N TRP A 60 -7.17 1.26 12.32
CA TRP A 60 -6.48 2.37 11.67
C TRP A 60 -7.44 3.24 10.85
N LYS A 61 -7.11 4.54 10.79
CA LYS A 61 -7.62 5.55 9.87
C LYS A 61 -6.77 5.50 8.61
N ILE A 62 -7.31 4.99 7.52
CA ILE A 62 -6.66 4.96 6.21
C ILE A 62 -7.00 6.27 5.49
N TYR A 63 -6.00 7.10 5.21
CA TYR A 63 -6.18 8.38 4.54
C TYR A 63 -6.14 8.19 3.03
N VAL A 64 -7.20 8.65 2.36
CA VAL A 64 -7.28 8.70 0.91
C VAL A 64 -7.14 10.16 0.48
N LYS A 65 -6.23 10.44 -0.45
CA LYS A 65 -6.02 11.76 -1.05
C LYS A 65 -5.76 11.60 -2.53
N ASN A 66 -6.38 12.45 -3.35
CA ASN A 66 -6.36 12.34 -4.81
C ASN A 66 -6.84 10.97 -5.31
N GLY A 67 -7.82 10.37 -4.61
CA GLY A 67 -8.34 9.03 -4.95
C GLY A 67 -7.39 7.86 -4.67
N LEU A 68 -6.24 8.10 -4.04
CA LEU A 68 -5.24 7.09 -3.70
C LEU A 68 -5.04 7.02 -2.20
N VAL A 69 -4.73 5.83 -1.68
CA VAL A 69 -4.32 5.68 -0.27
C VAL A 69 -2.92 6.29 -0.11
N THR A 70 -2.75 7.17 0.87
CA THR A 70 -1.49 7.92 1.06
C THR A 70 -0.75 7.59 2.34
N TRP A 71 -1.43 7.53 3.48
CA TRP A 71 -0.85 7.15 4.78
C TRP A 71 -1.94 6.61 5.72
N GLU A 72 -1.55 6.13 6.89
CA GLU A 72 -2.45 5.65 7.92
C GLU A 72 -2.05 6.16 9.31
N ILE A 73 -3.03 6.42 10.17
CA ILE A 73 -2.84 6.79 11.58
C ILE A 73 -3.79 5.94 12.39
N GLN A 74 -3.43 5.61 13.63
CA GLN A 74 -4.29 4.80 14.49
C GLN A 74 -5.67 5.43 14.72
N GLN A 75 -6.67 4.58 14.86
CA GLN A 75 -7.93 4.97 15.48
C GLN A 75 -7.75 5.06 16.99
N THR A 76 -8.54 5.93 17.62
CA THR A 76 -8.49 6.15 19.07
C THR A 76 -9.85 5.97 19.74
N ASP A 77 -10.85 5.50 18.99
CA ASP A 77 -12.25 5.40 19.41
C ASP A 77 -12.67 3.98 19.78
N TYR A 78 -11.73 3.19 20.34
CA TYR A 78 -12.10 1.93 20.98
C TYR A 78 -13.07 2.21 22.14
N PRO A 79 -14.01 1.29 22.45
CA PRO A 79 -14.77 1.36 23.68
C PRO A 79 -13.83 1.56 24.87
N ARG A 80 -14.11 2.59 25.68
CA ARG A 80 -13.28 2.94 26.83
C ARG A 80 -13.28 1.79 27.84
N THR A 81 -12.17 1.65 28.54
CA THR A 81 -12.08 0.74 29.69
C THR A 81 -12.79 1.37 30.90
N ARG A 82 -12.88 0.62 32.00
CA ARG A 82 -13.37 1.12 33.29
C ARG A 82 -12.52 2.29 33.80
N PRO A 83 -13.06 3.21 34.62
CA PRO A 83 -12.37 4.44 35.02
C PRO A 83 -11.02 4.26 35.73
N ASP A 84 -10.79 3.11 36.39
CA ASP A 84 -9.55 2.76 37.09
C ASP A 84 -8.49 2.10 36.18
N LEU A 85 -8.76 1.92 34.89
CA LEU A 85 -7.82 1.37 33.91
C LEU A 85 -7.50 2.37 32.79
N PRO A 86 -6.28 2.32 32.21
CA PRO A 86 -5.99 3.06 31.01
C PRO A 86 -6.80 2.53 29.82
N ASN A 87 -7.09 3.41 28.85
CA ASN A 87 -7.71 3.01 27.59
C ASN A 87 -6.69 2.32 26.66
N HIS A 88 -7.19 1.60 25.65
CA HIS A 88 -6.35 0.90 24.68
C HIS A 88 -5.72 1.80 23.61
N GLU A 89 -6.32 2.96 23.37
CA GLU A 89 -5.87 3.87 22.32
C GLU A 89 -4.44 4.40 22.61
N PRO A 90 -3.61 4.63 21.57
CA PRO A 90 -3.89 4.45 20.14
C PRO A 90 -3.59 3.02 19.61
N ARG A 91 -3.00 2.13 20.41
CA ARG A 91 -2.34 0.90 19.91
C ARG A 91 -1.36 1.23 18.75
N GLY A 92 -1.24 0.34 17.77
CA GLY A 92 -0.39 0.51 16.59
C GLY A 92 1.06 0.11 16.83
N CYS A 93 1.82 0.01 15.74
CA CYS A 93 3.24 -0.33 15.77
C CYS A 93 3.92 0.20 14.49
N PRO A 94 5.26 0.31 14.45
CA PRO A 94 5.96 0.85 13.28
C PRO A 94 5.77 0.00 12.01
N ARG A 95 5.47 -1.30 12.15
CA ARG A 95 5.17 -2.17 11.01
C ARG A 95 3.79 -1.88 10.41
N GLY A 96 2.80 -1.55 11.26
CA GLY A 96 1.48 -1.16 10.80
C GLY A 96 1.49 0.21 10.13
N ALA A 97 2.28 1.15 10.66
CA ALA A 97 2.37 2.52 10.12
C ALA A 97 3.00 2.60 8.71
N SER A 98 3.66 1.53 8.24
CA SER A 98 4.29 1.48 6.92
C SER A 98 3.51 0.66 5.89
N TYR A 99 2.34 0.13 6.22
CA TYR A 99 1.63 -0.83 5.36
C TYR A 99 1.16 -0.21 4.04
N SER A 100 0.74 1.05 4.06
CA SER A 100 0.37 1.87 2.90
C SER A 100 1.43 1.87 1.79
N TRP A 101 2.71 1.64 2.11
CA TRP A 101 3.78 1.47 1.12
C TRP A 101 3.48 0.36 0.09
N TYR A 102 2.92 -0.77 0.54
CA TYR A 102 2.73 -1.95 -0.32
C TYR A 102 1.73 -1.74 -1.46
N LEU A 103 0.83 -0.75 -1.37
CA LEU A 103 -0.26 -0.62 -2.32
C LEU A 103 0.23 -0.35 -3.74
N TYR A 104 1.25 0.49 -3.88
CA TYR A 104 1.79 0.92 -5.17
C TYR A 104 3.31 0.73 -5.27
N SER A 105 3.94 0.03 -4.32
CA SER A 105 5.38 -0.22 -4.37
C SER A 105 5.79 -1.09 -5.56
N ALA A 106 7.07 -1.04 -5.89
CA ALA A 106 7.66 -1.80 -6.99
C ALA A 106 7.46 -3.33 -6.86
N ASN A 107 7.23 -3.83 -5.65
CA ASN A 107 7.04 -5.26 -5.38
C ASN A 107 5.56 -5.69 -5.33
N ARG A 108 4.62 -4.81 -5.69
CA ARG A 108 3.20 -5.14 -5.71
C ARG A 108 2.89 -6.14 -6.82
N LEU A 109 2.32 -7.29 -6.45
CA LEU A 109 1.72 -8.22 -7.43
C LEU A 109 0.45 -7.59 -8.03
N LYS A 110 0.52 -7.26 -9.32
CA LYS A 110 -0.57 -6.61 -10.09
C LYS A 110 -1.40 -7.60 -10.92
N TYR A 111 -0.79 -8.72 -11.30
CA TYR A 111 -1.40 -9.68 -12.22
C TYR A 111 -1.19 -11.11 -11.71
N PRO A 112 -2.08 -12.04 -12.09
CA PRO A 112 -1.79 -13.46 -11.96
C PRO A 112 -0.48 -13.81 -12.71
N LEU A 113 0.42 -14.51 -12.03
CA LEU A 113 1.71 -14.93 -12.56
C LEU A 113 1.82 -16.44 -12.56
N ILE A 114 2.41 -17.00 -13.62
CA ILE A 114 2.68 -18.43 -13.75
C ILE A 114 4.09 -18.64 -14.30
N ARG A 115 4.72 -19.77 -13.96
CA ARG A 115 6.02 -20.13 -14.53
C ARG A 115 5.87 -20.36 -16.03
N LYS A 116 6.72 -19.72 -16.84
CA LYS A 116 6.74 -19.88 -18.30
C LYS A 116 6.74 -21.34 -18.74
N ARG A 117 7.60 -22.17 -18.13
CA ARG A 117 7.68 -23.59 -18.47
C ARG A 117 6.39 -24.36 -18.22
N LEU A 118 5.65 -24.01 -17.16
CA LEU A 118 4.40 -24.67 -16.83
C LEU A 118 3.28 -24.28 -17.79
N ILE A 119 3.19 -22.99 -18.15
CA ILE A 119 2.09 -22.53 -19.00
C ILE A 119 2.25 -22.95 -20.47
N GLU A 120 3.48 -23.13 -20.94
CA GLU A 120 3.74 -23.72 -22.25
C GLU A 120 3.20 -25.16 -22.32
N LEU A 121 3.54 -25.99 -21.32
CA LEU A 121 3.03 -27.36 -21.21
C LEU A 121 1.51 -27.40 -21.07
N TRP A 122 0.94 -26.49 -20.27
CA TRP A 122 -0.51 -26.39 -20.08
C TRP A 122 -1.24 -26.09 -21.38
N ARG A 123 -0.78 -25.09 -22.13
CA ARG A 123 -1.38 -24.71 -23.41
C ARG A 123 -1.21 -25.78 -24.48
N GLU A 124 -0.11 -26.53 -24.46
CA GLU A 124 0.10 -27.68 -25.35
C GLU A 124 -0.86 -28.83 -24.99
N ALA A 125 -1.02 -29.13 -23.71
CA ALA A 125 -1.92 -30.19 -23.25
C ALA A 125 -3.39 -29.87 -23.57
N LEU A 126 -3.83 -28.61 -23.40
CA LEU A 126 -5.19 -28.18 -23.76
C LEU A 126 -5.50 -28.26 -25.27
N LYS A 127 -4.47 -28.29 -26.13
CA LYS A 127 -4.68 -28.56 -27.57
C LYS A 127 -4.96 -30.03 -27.85
N GLN A 128 -4.48 -30.92 -26.98
CA GLN A 128 -4.60 -32.38 -27.13
C GLN A 128 -5.79 -32.94 -26.35
N HIS A 129 -6.21 -32.25 -25.29
CA HIS A 129 -7.30 -32.66 -24.41
C HIS A 129 -8.28 -31.51 -24.22
N SER A 130 -9.54 -31.73 -24.59
CA SER A 130 -10.62 -30.77 -24.37
C SER A 130 -10.99 -30.64 -22.89
N ASP A 131 -10.81 -31.71 -22.11
CA ASP A 131 -11.00 -31.71 -20.66
C ASP A 131 -9.71 -31.21 -19.97
N PRO A 132 -9.77 -30.07 -19.24
CA PRO A 132 -8.64 -29.54 -18.49
C PRO A 132 -8.06 -30.51 -17.43
N VAL A 133 -8.88 -31.39 -16.85
CA VAL A 133 -8.43 -32.40 -15.89
C VAL A 133 -7.56 -33.44 -16.59
N LEU A 134 -7.95 -33.88 -17.79
CA LEU A 134 -7.15 -34.80 -18.61
C LEU A 134 -5.88 -34.12 -19.13
N ALA A 135 -5.95 -32.84 -19.51
CA ALA A 135 -4.78 -32.05 -19.86
C ALA A 135 -3.78 -31.96 -18.70
N TRP A 136 -4.25 -31.80 -17.47
CA TRP A 136 -3.41 -31.79 -16.29
C TRP A 136 -2.80 -33.15 -16.01
N ALA A 137 -3.60 -34.21 -16.10
CA ALA A 137 -3.15 -35.58 -15.93
C ALA A 137 -2.04 -35.95 -16.91
N SER A 138 -2.11 -35.52 -18.17
CA SER A 138 -1.07 -35.80 -19.18
C SER A 138 0.27 -35.10 -18.91
N ILE A 139 0.26 -34.00 -18.15
CA ILE A 139 1.48 -33.32 -17.68
C ILE A 139 2.02 -34.00 -16.42
N MET A 140 1.14 -34.36 -15.49
CA MET A 140 1.52 -34.94 -14.20
C MET A 140 2.03 -36.38 -14.31
N ASN A 141 1.45 -37.16 -15.23
CA ASN A 141 1.84 -38.56 -15.48
C ASN A 141 3.11 -38.70 -16.33
N ASP A 142 3.65 -37.60 -16.86
CA ASP A 142 4.92 -37.58 -17.59
C ASP A 142 6.05 -37.07 -16.67
N PRO A 143 6.99 -37.96 -16.25
CA PRO A 143 8.07 -37.58 -15.35
C PRO A 143 8.98 -36.48 -15.91
N GLN A 144 9.20 -36.44 -17.23
CA GLN A 144 10.05 -35.45 -17.87
C GLN A 144 9.39 -34.07 -17.88
N LYS A 145 8.09 -34.00 -18.23
CA LYS A 145 7.31 -32.75 -18.15
C LYS A 145 7.28 -32.22 -16.72
N CYS A 146 6.99 -33.10 -15.75
CA CYS A 146 6.99 -32.78 -14.32
C CYS A 146 8.32 -32.19 -13.85
N LEU A 147 9.43 -32.86 -14.17
CA LEU A 147 10.76 -32.40 -13.78
C LEU A 147 11.06 -31.02 -14.39
N SER A 148 10.67 -30.81 -15.66
CA SER A 148 11.01 -29.62 -16.42
C SER A 148 10.53 -28.32 -15.78
N TYR A 149 9.32 -28.28 -15.20
CA TYR A 149 8.79 -27.08 -14.55
C TYR A 149 9.09 -27.03 -13.04
N LYS A 150 9.29 -28.19 -12.38
CA LYS A 150 9.62 -28.26 -10.94
C LYS A 150 11.05 -27.80 -10.67
N GLN A 151 12.03 -28.15 -11.52
CA GLN A 151 13.44 -27.80 -11.34
C GLN A 151 13.73 -26.29 -11.48
N VAL A 152 12.83 -25.54 -12.11
CA VAL A 152 12.95 -24.08 -12.30
C VAL A 152 12.18 -23.26 -11.24
N ARG A 153 11.68 -23.91 -10.18
CA ARG A 153 11.11 -23.21 -9.02
C ARG A 153 12.20 -22.37 -8.33
N GLY A 154 11.90 -21.10 -8.06
CA GLY A 154 12.87 -20.15 -7.50
C GLY A 154 13.91 -19.60 -8.50
N ARG A 155 13.85 -19.97 -9.79
CA ARG A 155 14.85 -19.59 -10.81
C ARG A 155 14.35 -18.56 -11.83
N GLY A 156 13.46 -17.65 -11.43
CA GLY A 156 12.89 -16.63 -12.34
C GLY A 156 12.02 -17.21 -13.47
N GLY A 157 11.63 -16.37 -14.45
CA GLY A 157 10.78 -16.81 -15.56
C GLY A 157 9.29 -16.91 -15.23
N PHE A 158 8.79 -16.01 -14.37
CA PHE A 158 7.35 -15.77 -14.28
C PHE A 158 6.88 -14.96 -15.50
N ILE A 159 5.73 -15.33 -16.04
CA ILE A 159 5.04 -14.54 -17.05
C ILE A 159 3.66 -14.13 -16.53
N ARG A 160 3.15 -13.03 -17.08
CA ARG A 160 1.77 -12.60 -16.87
C ARG A 160 0.81 -13.62 -17.47
N SER A 161 -0.20 -14.00 -16.70
CA SER A 161 -1.36 -14.80 -17.13
C SER A 161 -2.64 -13.99 -16.92
N ASN A 162 -3.80 -14.64 -16.95
CA ASN A 162 -5.11 -14.04 -16.71
C ASN A 162 -5.92 -14.90 -15.71
N TRP A 163 -6.99 -14.32 -15.17
CA TRP A 163 -7.82 -14.98 -14.16
C TRP A 163 -8.72 -16.09 -14.72
N GLN A 164 -8.80 -16.29 -16.03
CA GLN A 164 -9.54 -17.41 -16.63
C GLN A 164 -8.63 -18.64 -16.76
N GLU A 165 -7.37 -18.43 -17.17
CA GLU A 165 -6.38 -19.49 -17.41
C GLU A 165 -5.85 -20.12 -16.12
N LEU A 166 -5.79 -19.38 -15.01
CA LEU A 166 -5.24 -19.88 -13.75
C LEU A 166 -6.17 -20.81 -12.94
N PRO A 167 -7.46 -20.47 -12.71
CA PRO A 167 -8.36 -21.33 -11.94
C PRO A 167 -8.52 -22.71 -12.56
N GLU A 168 -8.64 -22.81 -13.89
CA GLU A 168 -8.70 -24.11 -14.58
C GLU A 168 -7.47 -24.97 -14.27
N SER A 169 -6.28 -24.39 -14.24
CA SER A 169 -5.04 -25.12 -13.88
C SER A 169 -4.89 -25.46 -12.39
N ALA A 170 -5.63 -24.77 -11.52
CA ALA A 170 -5.53 -24.90 -10.06
C ALA A 170 -6.62 -25.81 -9.50
N ASP A 171 -7.83 -25.74 -10.05
CA ASP A 171 -8.98 -26.57 -9.67
C ASP A 171 -8.81 -28.00 -10.14
N CYS A 172 -8.15 -28.25 -11.28
CA CYS A 172 -7.79 -29.60 -11.73
C CYS A 172 -6.74 -30.30 -10.84
N ARG A 173 -6.22 -29.63 -9.80
CA ARG A 173 -5.30 -30.23 -8.82
C ARG A 173 -5.99 -30.71 -7.55
N ARG A 174 -7.29 -30.43 -7.38
CA ARG A 174 -8.11 -31.02 -6.33
C ARG A 174 -8.68 -32.34 -6.81
#